data_AF-A0A8J3CN98-F1
#
_entry.id   AF-A0A8J3CN98-F1
#
_cell.length_a   1.000
_cell.length_b   1.000
_cell.length_c   1.000
_cell.angle_alpha   90.00
_cell.angle_beta   90.00
_cell.angle_gamma   90.00
#
_symmetry.space_group_name_H-M   'P 1'
#
loop_
_entity.id
_entity.type
_entity.pdbx_description
1 polymer ?
#
loop_
_entity_poly.entity_id
_entity_poly.type
_entity_poly.pdbx_seq_one_letter_code
_entity_poly.pdbx_strand_id
1 'polypeptide(L)'
;MSSFAKETLPISLEDEMKNSYLDYAMSVIVGRALPDVRDGLKPVHRRVLFAMHEQNNDWNRPYKKSARIVGDVMGKYHPHGDSAIYDTIVRMAQDFSLRYTLVDGQGNFGSVDGDNPAAMRYTEMRMSSHLSYLLAYPIYW
;
A
#
# COMPACT_ATOMS: atom_id res chain seq x y z
N MET A 1 23.19 30.23 30.97
CA MET A 1 22.48 29.59 29.85
C MET A 1 22.93 28.15 29.78
N SER A 2 22.06 27.22 30.15
CA SER A 2 22.36 25.78 30.19
C SER A 2 22.58 25.27 28.77
N SER A 3 23.79 24.77 28.48
CA SER A 3 24.13 24.10 27.22
C SER A 3 23.21 22.89 27.02
N PHE A 4 22.21 23.04 26.14
CA PHE A 4 21.43 21.93 25.65
C PHE A 4 22.34 21.07 24.75
N ALA A 5 22.47 19.79 25.11
CA ALA A 5 23.43 18.79 24.60
C ALA A 5 24.89 19.00 25.03
N LYS A 6 25.46 17.97 25.67
CA LYS A 6 26.82 17.94 26.24
C LYS A 6 27.86 17.35 25.28
N GLU A 7 27.46 16.83 24.13
CA GLU A 7 28.37 16.19 23.18
C GLU A 7 27.83 16.36 21.74
N THR A 8 28.57 17.07 20.90
CA THR A 8 28.30 17.18 19.46
C THR A 8 29.44 16.52 18.72
N LEU A 9 29.16 15.42 18.03
CA LEU A 9 30.13 14.75 17.19
C LEU A 9 30.26 15.52 15.86
N PRO A 10 31.46 15.98 15.48
CA PRO A 10 31.65 16.60 14.18
C PRO A 10 31.42 15.56 13.07
N ILE A 11 30.56 15.90 12.11
CA ILE A 11 30.25 15.05 10.95
C ILE A 11 30.62 15.82 9.68
N SER A 12 31.30 15.16 8.75
CA SER A 12 31.58 15.69 7.42
C SER A 12 30.29 15.83 6.62
N LEU A 13 30.04 17.02 6.06
CA LEU A 13 28.85 17.26 5.23
C LEU A 13 28.83 16.34 4.00
N GLU A 14 29.98 16.13 3.37
CA GLU A 14 30.09 15.27 2.18
C GLU A 14 29.72 13.82 2.50
N ASP A 15 30.25 13.29 3.61
CA ASP A 15 29.97 11.92 4.04
C ASP A 15 28.50 11.75 4.44
N GLU A 16 27.95 12.72 5.19
CA GLU A 16 26.54 12.70 5.61
C GLU A 16 25.61 12.76 4.40
N MET A 17 25.86 13.68 3.45
CA MET A 17 25.06 13.78 2.23
C MET A 17 25.10 12.50 1.42
N LYS A 18 26.27 11.89 1.27
CA LYS A 18 26.43 10.64 0.52
C LYS A 18 25.69 9.48 1.20
N ASN A 19 25.83 9.32 2.51
CA ASN A 19 25.20 8.24 3.26
C ASN A 19 23.68 8.40 3.28
N SER A 20 23.17 9.58 3.66
CA SER A 20 21.74 9.87 3.66
C SER A 20 21.09 9.69 2.27
N TYR A 21 21.80 10.10 1.21
CA TYR A 21 21.31 9.90 -0.15
C TYR A 21 21.23 8.42 -0.54
N LEU A 22 22.30 7.65 -0.27
CA LEU A 22 22.34 6.22 -0.61
C LEU A 22 21.31 5.41 0.19
N ASP A 23 21.16 5.69 1.48
CA ASP A 23 20.17 5.03 2.34
C ASP A 23 18.75 5.30 1.85
N TYR A 24 18.43 6.56 1.54
CA TYR A 24 17.13 6.91 0.99
C TYR A 24 16.90 6.26 -0.37
N ALA A 25 17.86 6.34 -1.30
CA ALA A 25 17.77 5.75 -2.62
C ALA A 25 17.53 4.23 -2.55
N MET A 26 18.29 3.53 -1.72
CA MET A 26 18.15 2.09 -1.54
C MET A 26 16.79 1.73 -0.90
N SER A 27 16.35 2.50 0.10
CA SER A 27 15.03 2.31 0.71
C SER A 27 13.89 2.48 -0.30
N VAL A 28 14.03 3.41 -1.25
CA VAL A 28 13.04 3.64 -2.30
C VAL A 28 13.05 2.49 -3.30
N ILE A 29 14.22 2.06 -3.77
CA ILE A 29 14.34 1.00 -4.78
C ILE A 29 13.74 -0.31 -4.26
N VAL A 30 14.17 -0.73 -3.07
CA VAL A 30 13.81 -2.04 -2.50
C VAL A 30 12.47 -2.00 -1.76
N GLY A 31 12.24 -0.94 -0.98
CA GLY A 31 11.10 -0.87 -0.05
C GLY A 31 9.86 -0.18 -0.61
N ARG A 32 9.88 0.36 -1.84
CA ARG A 32 8.78 1.18 -2.36
C ARG A 32 8.52 1.03 -3.85
N ALA A 33 9.52 1.25 -4.68
CA ALA A 33 9.33 1.56 -6.10
C ALA A 33 9.20 0.30 -6.98
N LEU A 34 10.06 -0.69 -6.77
CA LEU A 34 10.11 -1.89 -7.60
C LEU A 34 9.26 -3.02 -7.00
N PRO A 35 8.53 -3.79 -7.84
CA PRO A 35 7.85 -4.99 -7.40
C PRO A 35 8.83 -6.15 -7.20
N ASP A 36 8.43 -7.14 -6.41
CA ASP A 36 9.15 -8.41 -6.29
C ASP A 36 8.87 -9.29 -7.53
N VAL A 37 9.88 -10.00 -8.04
CA VAL A 37 9.74 -10.86 -9.23
C VAL A 37 8.84 -12.06 -9.00
N ARG A 38 8.66 -12.50 -7.76
CA ARG A 38 7.92 -13.72 -7.41
C ARG A 38 6.40 -13.53 -7.48
N ASP A 39 5.90 -12.33 -7.19
CA ASP A 39 4.48 -11.98 -7.22
C ASP A 39 4.12 -10.77 -8.08
N GLY A 40 5.10 -10.00 -8.55
CA GLY A 40 4.87 -8.75 -9.27
C GLY A 40 4.30 -7.62 -8.41
N LEU A 41 4.32 -7.74 -7.08
CA LEU A 41 3.71 -6.77 -6.17
C LEU A 41 4.74 -5.87 -5.48
N LYS A 42 4.42 -4.57 -5.44
CA LYS A 42 5.05 -3.60 -4.55
C LYS A 42 4.62 -3.83 -3.10
N PRO A 43 5.41 -3.37 -2.10
CA PRO A 43 5.08 -3.56 -0.68
C PRO A 43 3.69 -3.06 -0.27
N VAL A 44 3.20 -1.96 -0.84
CA VAL A 44 1.85 -1.44 -0.52
C VAL A 44 0.73 -2.38 -0.98
N HIS A 45 0.84 -2.96 -2.18
CA HIS A 45 -0.14 -3.94 -2.68
C HIS A 45 -0.21 -5.15 -1.74
N ARG A 46 0.96 -5.71 -1.39
CA ARG A 46 1.06 -6.88 -0.51
C ARG A 46 0.43 -6.61 0.85
N ARG A 47 0.76 -5.48 1.48
CA ARG A 47 0.20 -5.09 2.79
C ARG A 47 -1.32 -4.92 2.75
N VAL A 48 -1.86 -4.35 1.67
CA VAL A 48 -3.32 -4.22 1.47
C VAL A 48 -3.97 -5.60 1.38
N LEU A 49 -3.48 -6.46 0.49
CA LEU A 49 -4.07 -7.78 0.28
C LEU A 49 -3.94 -8.66 1.52
N PHE A 50 -2.82 -8.57 2.25
CA PHE A 50 -2.65 -9.25 3.54
C PHE A 50 -3.68 -8.80 4.57
N ALA A 51 -3.86 -7.49 4.76
CA ALA A 51 -4.84 -6.98 5.71
C ALA A 51 -6.28 -7.39 5.34
N MET A 52 -6.60 -7.42 4.04
CA MET A 52 -7.89 -7.91 3.56
C MET A 52 -8.09 -9.39 3.88
N HIS A 53 -7.06 -10.22 3.70
CA HIS A 53 -7.06 -11.63 4.08
C HIS A 53 -7.23 -11.83 5.59
N GLU A 54 -6.44 -11.14 6.42
CA GLU A 54 -6.53 -11.21 7.89
C GLU A 54 -7.91 -10.78 8.42
N GLN A 55 -8.59 -9.88 7.70
CA GLN A 55 -9.95 -9.49 8.03
C GLN A 55 -11.02 -10.47 7.54
N ASN A 56 -10.69 -11.58 6.87
CA ASN A 56 -11.64 -12.43 6.16
C ASN A 56 -12.50 -11.60 5.18
N ASN A 57 -11.86 -10.76 4.36
CA ASN A 57 -12.52 -9.98 3.32
C ASN A 57 -12.45 -10.68 1.95
N ASP A 58 -12.74 -11.99 1.94
CA ASP A 58 -12.70 -12.83 0.75
C ASP A 58 -13.81 -12.50 -0.25
N TRP A 59 -13.63 -12.96 -1.48
CA TRP A 59 -14.57 -12.77 -2.59
C TRP A 59 -15.98 -13.29 -2.30
N ASN A 60 -16.13 -14.30 -1.44
CA ASN A 60 -17.42 -14.89 -1.09
C ASN A 60 -18.07 -14.24 0.15
N ARG A 61 -17.48 -13.16 0.66
CA ARG A 61 -18.00 -12.38 1.80
C ARG A 61 -18.66 -11.08 1.30
N PRO A 62 -19.52 -10.45 2.13
CA PRO A 62 -20.04 -9.12 1.84
C PRO A 62 -18.93 -8.07 1.75
N TYR A 63 -19.16 -7.02 0.96
CA TYR A 63 -18.26 -5.88 0.88
C TYR A 63 -18.08 -5.19 2.24
N LYS A 64 -16.91 -4.59 2.45
CA LYS A 64 -16.58 -3.78 3.63
C LYS A 64 -16.22 -2.36 3.23
N LYS A 65 -16.55 -1.40 4.09
CA LYS A 65 -16.21 0.02 3.89
C LYS A 65 -14.71 0.20 3.64
N SER A 66 -14.35 0.95 2.60
CA SER A 66 -12.95 1.20 2.24
C SER A 66 -12.16 1.84 3.37
N ALA A 67 -12.76 2.79 4.09
CA ALA A 67 -12.16 3.43 5.26
C ALA A 67 -11.69 2.43 6.32
N ARG A 68 -12.42 1.31 6.51
CA ARG A 68 -12.04 0.27 7.48
C ARG A 68 -10.78 -0.49 7.03
N ILE A 69 -10.70 -0.83 5.75
CA ILE A 69 -9.54 -1.54 5.20
C ILE A 69 -8.30 -0.63 5.21
N VAL A 70 -8.45 0.62 4.75
CA VAL A 70 -7.37 1.63 4.76
C VAL A 70 -6.83 1.85 6.17
N GLY A 71 -7.72 2.04 7.16
CA GLY A 71 -7.33 2.25 8.55
C GLY A 71 -6.55 1.08 9.15
N ASP A 72 -6.93 -0.16 8.82
CA ASP A 72 -6.24 -1.35 9.33
C ASP A 72 -4.88 -1.56 8.68
N VAL A 73 -4.78 -1.35 7.36
CA VAL A 73 -3.50 -1.38 6.63
C VAL A 73 -2.55 -0.34 7.22
N MET A 74 -3.03 0.88 7.42
CA MET A 74 -2.24 1.98 7.98
C MET A 74 -1.78 1.67 9.41
N GLY A 75 -2.71 1.18 10.26
CA GLY A 75 -2.44 0.95 11.67
C GLY A 75 -1.52 -0.24 11.95
N LYS A 76 -1.52 -1.26 11.09
CA LYS A 76 -0.78 -2.51 11.35
C LYS A 76 0.42 -2.75 10.44
N TYR A 77 0.36 -2.33 9.17
CA TYR A 77 1.29 -2.83 8.15
C TYR A 77 1.98 -1.74 7.33
N HIS A 78 1.39 -0.55 7.21
CA HIS A 78 1.87 0.50 6.31
C HIS A 78 1.89 1.88 7.01
N PRO A 79 3.00 2.27 7.66
CA PRO A 79 3.08 3.52 8.43
C PRO A 79 3.28 4.77 7.54
N HIS A 80 2.42 4.92 6.54
CA HIS A 80 2.38 6.05 5.61
C HIS A 80 0.93 6.50 5.39
N GLY A 81 0.75 7.61 4.67
CA GLY A 81 -0.55 8.27 4.50
C GLY A 81 -1.65 7.35 3.97
N ASP A 82 -2.86 7.58 4.48
CA ASP A 82 -4.10 6.90 4.10
C ASP A 82 -4.43 7.08 2.61
N SER A 83 -4.14 8.25 2.04
CA SER A 83 -4.33 8.55 0.62
C SER A 83 -3.59 7.56 -0.28
N ALA A 84 -2.30 7.32 -0.03
CA ALA A 84 -1.49 6.41 -0.83
C ALA A 84 -2.04 4.97 -0.79
N ILE A 85 -2.57 4.54 0.37
CA ILE A 85 -3.20 3.23 0.54
C ILE A 85 -4.52 3.18 -0.25
N TYR A 86 -5.37 4.20 -0.11
CA TYR A 86 -6.66 4.25 -0.79
C TYR A 86 -6.52 4.33 -2.31
N ASP A 87 -5.61 5.17 -2.83
CA ASP A 87 -5.36 5.29 -4.27
C ASP A 87 -4.81 3.98 -4.86
N THR A 88 -3.97 3.30 -4.09
CA THR A 88 -3.48 1.95 -4.45
C THR A 88 -4.63 0.97 -4.60
N ILE A 89 -5.53 0.93 -3.61
CA ILE A 89 -6.72 0.07 -3.64
C ILE A 89 -7.61 0.41 -4.82
N VAL A 90 -7.86 1.70 -5.04
CA VAL A 90 -8.72 2.17 -6.14
C VAL A 90 -8.16 1.66 -7.47
N ARG A 91 -6.86 1.82 -7.69
CA ARG A 91 -6.21 1.33 -8.91
C ARG A 91 -6.29 -0.19 -9.07
N MET A 92 -6.23 -0.94 -7.97
CA MET A 92 -6.39 -2.40 -7.98
C MET A 92 -7.83 -2.88 -8.28
N ALA A 93 -8.82 -1.98 -8.17
CA ALA A 93 -10.23 -2.23 -8.44
C ALA A 93 -10.69 -1.78 -9.84
N GLN A 94 -9.89 -0.97 -10.54
CA GLN A 94 -10.21 -0.44 -11.87
C GLN A 94 -9.87 -1.45 -12.97
N ASP A 95 -10.89 -1.94 -13.67
CA ASP A 95 -10.76 -2.89 -14.80
C ASP A 95 -10.10 -2.28 -16.04
N PHE A 96 -10.20 -0.96 -16.22
CA PHE A 96 -9.46 -0.22 -17.25
C PHE A 96 -7.98 0.03 -16.88
N SER A 97 -7.59 -0.18 -15.62
CA SER A 97 -6.20 -0.02 -15.16
C SER A 97 -5.43 -1.35 -15.15
N LEU A 98 -6.12 -2.46 -14.86
CA LEU A 98 -5.53 -3.78 -14.72
C LEU A 98 -6.24 -4.82 -15.59
N ARG A 99 -5.48 -5.67 -16.26
CA ARG A 99 -6.02 -6.80 -17.02
C ARG A 99 -6.82 -7.77 -16.14
N TYR A 100 -6.37 -7.95 -14.90
CA TYR A 100 -7.02 -8.75 -13.85
C TYR A 100 -7.03 -7.94 -12.56
N THR A 101 -8.20 -7.51 -12.11
CA THR A 101 -8.33 -6.75 -10.87
C THR A 101 -8.11 -7.64 -9.65
N LEU A 102 -7.44 -7.09 -8.63
CA LEU A 102 -7.15 -7.80 -7.37
C LEU A 102 -8.20 -7.48 -6.30
N VAL A 103 -8.89 -6.36 -6.45
CA VAL A 103 -9.96 -5.90 -5.57
C VAL A 103 -11.26 -5.80 -6.38
N ASP A 104 -12.35 -6.28 -5.78
CA ASP A 104 -13.72 -6.10 -6.26
C ASP A 104 -14.32 -4.93 -5.47
N GLY A 105 -14.64 -3.83 -6.16
CA GLY A 105 -15.12 -2.59 -5.58
C GLY A 105 -16.60 -2.33 -5.86
N GLN A 106 -17.31 -1.81 -4.86
CA GLN A 106 -18.69 -1.34 -4.97
C GLN A 106 -18.76 0.17 -4.71
N GLY A 107 -19.32 0.92 -5.66
CA GLY A 107 -19.41 2.38 -5.65
C GLY A 107 -18.61 3.03 -6.77
N ASN A 108 -18.39 4.34 -6.68
CA ASN A 108 -17.61 5.07 -7.68
C ASN A 108 -16.10 4.95 -7.40
N PHE A 109 -15.39 4.19 -8.23
CA PHE A 109 -13.94 4.00 -8.20
C PHE A 109 -13.20 4.78 -9.31
N GLY A 110 -13.83 5.80 -9.88
CA GLY A 110 -13.30 6.62 -10.95
C GLY A 110 -13.63 6.08 -12.35
N SER A 111 -13.21 6.80 -13.37
CA SER A 111 -13.52 6.51 -14.78
C SER A 111 -12.28 6.63 -15.67
N VAL A 112 -12.40 6.15 -16.91
CA VAL A 112 -11.36 6.31 -17.95
C VAL A 112 -11.16 7.78 -18.36
N ASP A 113 -12.18 8.62 -18.14
CA ASP A 113 -12.16 10.05 -18.47
C ASP A 113 -11.35 10.87 -17.45
N GLY A 114 -10.83 10.22 -16.40
CA GLY A 114 -10.01 10.85 -15.37
C GLY A 114 -10.81 11.33 -14.15
N ASP A 115 -12.08 10.92 -14.01
CA ASP A 115 -12.84 11.22 -12.81
C ASP A 115 -12.22 10.53 -11.59
N ASN A 116 -12.03 11.29 -10.52
CA ASN A 116 -11.53 10.78 -9.27
C ASN A 116 -12.52 9.79 -8.62
N PRO A 117 -12.04 8.80 -7.87
CA PRO A 117 -12.91 7.95 -7.07
C PRO A 117 -13.67 8.77 -6.02
N ALA A 118 -14.84 8.26 -5.60
CA ALA A 118 -15.50 8.81 -4.43
C ALA A 118 -14.63 8.64 -3.18
N ALA A 119 -14.86 9.46 -2.16
CA ALA A 119 -14.14 9.33 -0.89
C ALA A 119 -14.35 7.94 -0.25
N MET A 120 -13.33 7.43 0.45
CA MET A 120 -13.30 6.08 1.05
C MET A 120 -14.44 5.76 2.04
N ARG A 121 -15.20 6.77 2.48
CA ARG A 121 -16.41 6.59 3.31
C ARG A 121 -17.63 6.11 2.51
N TYR A 122 -17.62 6.28 1.19
CA TYR A 122 -18.74 5.90 0.30
C TYR A 122 -18.49 4.59 -0.43
N THR A 123 -17.24 4.25 -0.71
CA THR A 123 -16.87 3.02 -1.42
C THR A 123 -16.78 1.83 -0.47
N GLU A 124 -17.01 0.65 -1.02
CA GLU A 124 -16.84 -0.63 -0.34
C GLU A 124 -16.02 -1.58 -1.22
N MET A 125 -15.37 -2.57 -0.61
CA MET A 125 -14.52 -3.50 -1.33
C MET A 125 -14.45 -4.88 -0.68
N ARG A 126 -14.06 -5.87 -1.48
CA ARG A 126 -13.59 -7.20 -1.08
C ARG A 126 -12.52 -7.70 -2.04
N MET A 127 -11.89 -8.82 -1.74
CA MET A 127 -10.91 -9.42 -2.64
C MET A 127 -11.59 -9.98 -3.90
N SER A 128 -10.93 -9.87 -5.06
CA SER A 128 -11.41 -10.52 -6.29
C SER A 128 -11.30 -12.04 -6.19
N SER A 129 -12.21 -12.77 -6.85
CA SER A 129 -12.24 -14.24 -6.82
C SER A 129 -10.97 -14.91 -7.37
N HIS A 130 -10.32 -14.30 -8.36
CA HIS A 130 -9.07 -14.81 -8.94
C HIS A 130 -7.88 -14.71 -7.97
N LEU A 131 -7.99 -13.89 -6.91
CA LEU A 131 -6.90 -13.67 -5.96
C LEU A 131 -6.66 -14.86 -5.03
N SER A 132 -7.63 -15.76 -4.87
CA SER A 132 -7.48 -16.95 -4.01
C SER A 132 -6.24 -17.78 -4.36
N TYR A 133 -5.78 -17.75 -5.61
CA TYR A 133 -4.54 -18.43 -6.03
C TYR A 133 -3.27 -17.73 -5.53
N LEU A 134 -3.24 -16.40 -5.47
CA LEU A 134 -2.06 -15.65 -5.03
C LEU A 134 -1.80 -15.84 -3.53
N LEU A 135 -2.86 -15.85 -2.72
CA LEU A 135 -2.76 -15.98 -1.26
C LEU A 135 -2.48 -17.43 -0.81
N ALA A 136 -2.78 -18.42 -1.66
CA ALA A 136 -2.65 -19.86 -1.33
C ALA A 136 -1.20 -20.36 -1.25
N TYR A 137 -0.22 -19.59 -1.74
CA TYR A 137 1.19 -19.95 -1.66
C TYR A 137 1.87 -19.23 -0.48
N PRO A 138 2.44 -19.96 0.49
CA PRO A 138 3.07 -19.38 1.69
C PRO A 138 4.38 -18.62 1.41
N ILE A 139 4.77 -18.44 0.15
CA ILE A 139 6.00 -17.75 -0.26
C ILE A 139 5.84 -16.22 -0.17
N TYR A 140 4.60 -15.73 0.03
CA TYR A 140 4.23 -14.34 -0.22
C TYR A 140 3.94 -13.49 1.04
N TRP A 141 4.12 -14.02 2.26
CA TRP A 141 3.83 -13.31 3.52
C TRP A 141 5.02 -13.31 4.48
#